data_AF-A0A523V947-F1
#
_entry.id   AF-A0A523V947-F1
#
_cell.length_a   1.000
_cell.length_b   1.000
_cell.length_c   1.000
_cell.angle_alpha   90.00
_cell.angle_beta   90.00
_cell.angle_gamma   90.00
#
_symmetry.space_group_name_H-M   'P 1'
#
loop_
_entity.id
_entity.type
_entity.pdbx_description
1 polymer ?
#
loop_
_entity_poly.entity_id
_entity_poly.type
_entity_poly.pdbx_seq_one_letter_code
_entity_poly.pdbx_strand_id
1 'polypeptide(L)'
;MAKKKSKKSKGNGEDKELKDKMTKENLGDKSDKDKIDEGVKKETAGDEEAKKKEEEMLKQLQEEIDRLSTKDIITQMMMSLSSLAYKKMGIPVGVNDKYKDTAQAKMAVDGFDALFKVIRDELSAEENENLQSSLSNLQLNFVKVFP
;
A
#
# COMPACT_ATOMS: atom_id res chain seq x y z
N MET A 1 -49.77 4.37 47.97
CA MET A 1 -50.08 3.44 49.08
C MET A 1 -51.26 2.56 48.68
N ALA A 2 -51.08 1.23 48.57
CA ALA A 2 -52.10 0.21 48.87
C ALA A 2 -51.51 -1.20 48.69
N LYS A 3 -51.46 -1.95 49.78
CA LYS A 3 -51.16 -3.39 49.88
C LYS A 3 -52.43 -4.20 49.62
N LYS A 4 -52.30 -5.41 49.04
CA LYS A 4 -52.88 -6.72 49.49
C LYS A 4 -52.78 -7.73 48.33
N LYS A 5 -51.98 -8.81 48.40
CA LYS A 5 -52.16 -10.11 49.10
C LYS A 5 -53.41 -10.93 48.69
N SER A 6 -53.17 -12.02 47.96
CA SER A 6 -53.69 -13.40 48.16
C SER A 6 -52.77 -14.33 47.33
N LYS A 7 -51.99 -15.30 47.82
CA LYS A 7 -52.17 -16.55 48.60
C LYS A 7 -53.06 -17.64 47.96
N LYS A 8 -52.40 -18.80 47.78
CA LYS A 8 -52.86 -20.22 47.62
C LYS A 8 -53.28 -20.61 46.20
N SER A 9 -52.76 -21.69 45.61
CA SER A 9 -52.86 -23.11 46.02
C SER A 9 -51.78 -23.95 45.32
N LYS A 10 -50.92 -24.70 46.03
CA LYS A 10 -50.96 -26.18 46.18
C LYS A 10 -51.31 -26.98 44.91
N GLY A 11 -50.31 -27.70 44.42
CA GLY A 11 -50.41 -28.87 43.54
C GLY A 11 -49.05 -29.57 43.53
N ASN A 12 -49.00 -30.78 44.10
CA ASN A 12 -47.82 -31.59 44.35
C ASN A 12 -47.91 -32.82 43.43
N GLY A 13 -46.84 -33.17 42.74
CA GLY A 13 -46.73 -34.43 41.98
C GLY A 13 -45.90 -34.27 40.72
N GLU A 14 -45.03 -35.25 40.47
CA GLU A 14 -44.19 -35.48 39.27
C GLU A 14 -42.82 -34.73 39.30
N ASP A 15 -41.88 -35.21 40.11
CA ASP A 15 -40.93 -36.30 39.83
C ASP A 15 -39.86 -35.89 38.79
N LYS A 16 -38.69 -35.40 39.24
CA LYS A 16 -37.49 -36.19 39.59
C LYS A 16 -36.86 -37.02 38.46
N GLU A 17 -37.43 -37.12 37.27
CA GLU A 17 -36.85 -37.91 36.16
C GLU A 17 -36.08 -37.10 35.09
N LEU A 18 -35.99 -35.78 35.22
CA LEU A 18 -35.25 -34.94 34.27
C LEU A 18 -33.82 -34.60 34.69
N LYS A 19 -33.38 -34.97 35.90
CA LYS A 19 -32.03 -34.66 36.40
C LYS A 19 -30.97 -35.75 36.16
N ASP A 20 -31.37 -36.95 35.74
CA ASP A 20 -30.44 -38.09 35.61
C ASP A 20 -29.93 -38.34 34.17
N LYS A 21 -30.27 -37.48 33.21
CA LYS A 21 -29.64 -37.45 31.87
C LYS A 21 -28.54 -36.41 31.72
N MET A 22 -28.20 -35.71 32.80
CA MET A 22 -27.21 -34.63 32.81
C MET A 22 -25.93 -34.99 33.59
N THR A 23 -25.56 -36.28 33.66
CA THR A 23 -24.32 -36.65 34.39
C THR A 23 -23.70 -37.98 33.96
N LYS A 24 -23.62 -38.29 32.66
CA LYS A 24 -22.92 -39.51 32.23
C LYS A 24 -22.41 -39.53 30.80
N GLU A 25 -21.71 -38.46 30.38
CA GLU A 25 -20.81 -38.50 29.21
C GLU A 25 -19.70 -37.47 29.44
N ASN A 26 -18.82 -37.72 30.41
CA ASN A 26 -17.59 -36.96 30.53
C ASN A 26 -16.51 -37.77 31.26
N LEU A 27 -16.15 -38.90 30.66
CA LEU A 27 -15.00 -39.72 31.03
C LEU A 27 -14.43 -40.28 29.72
N GLY A 28 -13.70 -39.43 28.99
CA GLY A 28 -13.02 -39.78 27.75
C GLY A 28 -11.78 -38.90 27.60
N ASP A 29 -10.64 -39.52 27.88
CA ASP A 29 -9.30 -39.22 27.40
C ASP A 29 -8.58 -37.91 27.77
N LYS A 30 -7.49 -38.05 28.55
CA LYS A 30 -6.54 -36.99 28.94
C LYS A 30 -5.44 -36.79 27.90
N SER A 31 -5.60 -37.26 26.66
CA SER A 31 -4.56 -37.20 25.61
C SER A 31 -4.76 -36.13 24.53
N ASP A 32 -5.88 -35.40 24.54
CA ASP A 32 -6.19 -34.38 23.51
C ASP A 32 -5.95 -32.93 23.94
N LYS A 33 -5.65 -32.67 25.22
CA LYS A 33 -5.43 -31.29 25.71
C LYS A 33 -4.09 -30.71 25.25
N ASP A 34 -3.08 -31.54 25.04
CA ASP A 34 -1.75 -31.12 24.60
C ASP A 34 -1.71 -30.81 23.09
N LYS A 35 -2.57 -31.44 22.28
CA LYS A 35 -2.62 -31.22 20.82
C LYS A 35 -3.37 -29.94 20.42
N ILE A 36 -4.36 -29.53 21.24
CA ILE A 36 -5.12 -28.30 21.01
C ILE A 36 -4.29 -27.06 21.40
N ASP A 37 -3.44 -27.17 22.43
CA ASP A 37 -2.53 -26.08 22.84
C ASP A 37 -1.41 -25.84 21.80
N GLU A 38 -0.85 -26.88 21.18
CA GLU A 38 0.14 -26.72 20.12
C GLU A 38 -0.43 -26.15 18.81
N GLY A 39 -1.66 -26.52 18.42
CA GLY A 39 -2.32 -26.00 17.22
C GLY A 39 -2.63 -24.51 17.30
N VAL A 40 -3.18 -24.06 18.43
CA VAL A 40 -3.49 -22.64 18.67
C VAL A 40 -2.22 -21.80 18.86
N LYS A 41 -1.16 -22.32 19.50
CA LYS A 41 0.15 -21.65 19.58
C LYS A 41 0.84 -21.52 18.22
N LYS A 42 0.67 -22.50 17.33
CA LYS A 42 1.31 -22.50 16.00
C LYS A 42 0.59 -21.56 15.01
N GLU A 43 -0.74 -21.45 15.11
CA GLU A 43 -1.52 -20.48 14.32
C GLU A 43 -1.34 -19.03 14.80
N THR A 44 -1.23 -18.80 16.12
CA THR A 44 -0.94 -17.45 16.66
C THR A 44 0.50 -17.00 16.41
N ALA A 45 1.49 -17.91 16.44
CA ALA A 45 2.87 -17.59 16.11
C ALA A 45 3.07 -17.18 14.64
N GLY A 46 2.36 -17.83 13.70
CA GLY A 46 2.42 -17.48 12.28
C GLY A 46 1.81 -16.11 11.96
N ASP A 47 0.72 -15.74 12.65
CA ASP A 47 0.07 -14.43 12.51
C ASP A 47 0.91 -13.30 13.15
N GLU A 48 1.57 -13.55 14.29
CA GLU A 48 2.50 -12.60 14.90
C GLU A 48 3.79 -12.41 14.09
N GLU A 49 4.34 -13.48 13.50
CA GLU A 49 5.53 -13.38 12.65
C GLU A 49 5.23 -12.65 11.33
N ALA A 50 4.04 -12.85 10.75
CA ALA A 50 3.58 -12.11 9.59
C ALA A 50 3.40 -10.62 9.89
N LYS A 51 2.76 -10.27 11.02
CA LYS A 51 2.60 -8.88 11.47
C LYS A 51 3.94 -8.20 11.74
N LYS A 52 4.90 -8.88 12.38
CA LYS A 52 6.25 -8.32 12.60
C LYS A 52 6.98 -8.07 11.28
N LYS A 53 6.89 -8.99 10.30
CA LYS A 53 7.47 -8.79 8.96
C LYS A 53 6.83 -7.62 8.22
N GLU A 54 5.51 -7.45 8.35
CA GLU A 54 4.79 -6.32 7.78
C GLU A 54 5.22 -4.99 8.45
N GLU A 55 5.31 -4.95 9.78
CA GLU A 55 5.80 -3.78 10.52
C GLU A 55 7.25 -3.43 10.18
N GLU A 56 8.13 -4.43 10.05
CA GLU A 56 9.52 -4.23 9.62
C GLU A 56 9.61 -3.70 8.19
N MET A 57 8.79 -4.23 7.26
CA MET A 57 8.73 -3.74 5.89
C MET A 57 8.20 -2.30 5.82
N LEU A 58 7.15 -1.98 6.59
CA LEU A 58 6.61 -0.62 6.68
C LEU A 58 7.65 0.36 7.25
N LYS A 59 8.40 -0.06 8.28
CA LYS A 59 9.47 0.74 8.85
C LYS A 59 10.60 1.00 7.85
N GLN A 60 11.03 -0.03 7.13
CA GLN A 60 12.04 0.12 6.07
C GLN A 60 11.57 1.07 4.98
N LEU A 61 10.32 0.95 4.53
CA LEU A 61 9.74 1.85 3.54
C LEU A 61 9.66 3.30 4.06
N GLN A 62 9.29 3.50 5.33
CA GLN A 62 9.27 4.84 5.93
C GLN A 62 10.68 5.44 6.01
N GLU A 63 11.68 4.66 6.41
CA GLU A 63 13.08 5.11 6.44
C GLU A 63 13.60 5.47 5.04
N GLU A 64 13.19 4.75 3.99
CA GLU A 64 13.52 5.10 2.61
C GLU A 64 12.85 6.41 2.18
N ILE A 65 11.56 6.60 2.51
CA ILE A 65 10.84 7.85 2.24
C ILE A 65 11.50 9.02 2.95
N ASP A 66 11.89 8.85 4.21
CA ASP A 66 12.54 9.89 5.02
C ASP A 66 13.92 10.29 4.46
N ARG A 67 14.58 9.41 3.72
CA ARG A 67 15.86 9.68 3.06
C ARG A 67 15.73 10.37 1.71
N LEU A 68 14.56 10.33 1.08
CA LEU A 68 14.37 10.96 -0.23
C LEU A 68 14.40 12.47 -0.08
N SER A 69 15.36 13.10 -0.77
CA SER A 69 15.38 14.55 -0.83
C SER A 69 14.34 15.06 -1.84
N THR A 70 13.89 16.30 -1.68
CA THR A 70 13.04 16.96 -2.68
C THR A 70 13.74 17.02 -4.04
N LYS A 71 15.08 17.17 -4.07
CA LYS A 71 15.89 17.12 -5.30
C LYS A 71 15.71 15.79 -6.04
N ASP A 72 15.70 14.67 -5.32
CA ASP A 72 15.55 13.34 -5.92
C ASP A 72 14.19 13.17 -6.58
N ILE A 73 13.13 13.60 -5.89
CA ILE A 73 11.76 13.57 -6.42
C ILE A 73 11.62 14.44 -7.67
N ILE A 74 12.17 15.65 -7.64
CA ILE A 74 12.13 16.55 -8.80
C ILE A 74 12.90 15.93 -9.98
N THR A 75 14.07 15.35 -9.72
CA THR A 75 14.89 14.68 -10.74
C THR A 75 14.13 13.50 -11.36
N GLN A 76 13.49 12.66 -10.54
CA GLN A 76 12.67 11.54 -11.00
C GLN A 76 11.46 12.03 -11.85
N MET A 77 10.84 13.13 -11.45
CA MET A 77 9.75 13.75 -12.20
C MET A 77 10.23 14.26 -13.56
N MET A 78 11.41 14.90 -13.62
CA MET A 78 12.02 15.32 -14.88
C MET A 78 12.30 14.13 -15.81
N MET A 79 12.82 13.02 -15.29
CA MET A 79 13.00 11.78 -16.07
C MET A 79 11.66 11.27 -16.65
N SER A 80 10.61 11.32 -15.84
CA SER A 80 9.25 10.91 -16.26
C SER A 80 8.70 11.83 -17.36
N LEU A 81 8.88 13.15 -17.22
CA LEU A 81 8.50 14.14 -18.23
C LEU A 81 9.27 13.94 -19.54
N SER A 82 10.57 13.63 -19.47
CA SER A 82 11.39 13.33 -20.65
C SER A 82 10.83 12.13 -21.44
N SER A 83 10.54 11.03 -20.75
CA SER A 83 9.94 9.83 -21.36
C SER A 83 8.57 10.13 -21.99
N LEU A 84 7.72 10.88 -21.28
CA LEU A 84 6.42 11.32 -21.81
C LEU A 84 6.58 12.23 -23.02
N ALA A 85 7.52 13.16 -23.01
CA ALA A 85 7.79 14.05 -24.14
C ALA A 85 8.15 13.24 -25.39
N TYR A 86 9.09 12.29 -25.31
CA TYR A 86 9.42 11.43 -26.46
C TYR A 86 8.21 10.64 -26.97
N LYS A 87 7.41 10.07 -26.06
CA LYS A 87 6.18 9.35 -26.42
C LYS A 87 5.17 10.27 -27.13
N LYS A 88 4.99 11.49 -26.64
CA LYS A 88 4.08 12.50 -27.21
C LYS A 88 4.63 13.17 -28.47
N MET A 89 5.94 13.10 -28.69
CA MET A 89 6.58 13.40 -29.98
C MET A 89 6.45 12.24 -30.99
N GLY A 90 5.93 11.08 -30.58
CA GLY A 90 5.84 9.90 -31.45
C GLY A 90 7.19 9.24 -31.72
N ILE A 91 8.18 9.41 -30.83
CA ILE A 91 9.51 8.83 -30.95
C ILE A 91 9.59 7.56 -30.09
N PRO A 92 10.08 6.42 -30.61
CA PRO A 92 10.51 6.18 -32.00
C PRO A 92 9.34 6.19 -32.99
N VAL A 93 9.61 6.68 -34.20
CA VAL A 93 8.65 6.74 -35.31
C VAL A 93 8.15 5.34 -35.67
N GLY A 94 6.86 5.21 -35.99
CA GLY A 94 6.22 3.94 -36.29
C GLY A 94 5.76 3.16 -35.06
N VAL A 95 6.34 3.42 -33.89
CA VAL A 95 5.93 2.79 -32.62
C VAL A 95 4.99 3.69 -31.83
N ASN A 96 5.38 4.96 -31.68
CA ASN A 96 4.66 5.91 -30.83
C ASN A 96 3.77 6.89 -31.60
N ASP A 97 3.64 6.77 -32.92
CA ASP A 97 2.87 7.70 -33.77
C ASP A 97 1.44 7.92 -33.26
N LYS A 98 0.78 6.87 -32.78
CA LYS A 98 -0.58 6.91 -32.20
C LYS A 98 -0.71 7.76 -30.93
N TYR A 99 0.40 8.14 -30.30
CA TYR A 99 0.43 8.96 -29.10
C TYR A 99 0.83 10.41 -29.38
N LYS A 100 1.09 10.77 -30.64
CA LYS A 100 1.53 12.13 -31.00
C LYS A 100 0.52 13.17 -30.55
N ASP A 101 1.00 14.12 -29.78
CA ASP A 101 0.23 15.24 -29.27
C ASP A 101 1.18 16.39 -28.98
N THR A 102 1.13 17.43 -29.82
CA THR A 102 2.03 18.59 -29.73
C THR A 102 1.86 19.34 -28.42
N ALA A 103 0.63 19.52 -27.94
CA ALA A 103 0.36 20.27 -26.73
C ALA A 103 0.91 19.54 -25.49
N GLN A 104 0.69 18.23 -25.43
CA GLN A 104 1.22 17.41 -24.33
C GLN A 104 2.75 17.28 -24.38
N ALA A 105 3.34 17.12 -25.59
CA ALA A 105 4.78 17.11 -25.74
C ALA A 105 5.40 18.44 -25.28
N LYS A 106 4.82 19.57 -25.69
CA LYS A 106 5.28 20.90 -25.28
C LYS A 106 5.20 21.07 -23.76
N MET A 107 4.08 20.68 -23.15
CA MET A 107 3.88 20.77 -21.71
C MET A 107 4.92 19.97 -20.94
N ALA A 108 5.27 18.77 -21.42
CA ALA A 108 6.31 17.95 -20.79
C ALA A 108 7.71 18.58 -20.91
N VAL A 109 8.04 19.17 -22.06
CA VAL A 109 9.32 19.89 -22.26
C VAL A 109 9.40 21.14 -21.39
N ASP A 110 8.35 21.98 -21.38
CA ASP A 110 8.29 23.19 -20.56
C ASP A 110 8.33 22.85 -19.07
N GLY A 111 7.64 21.78 -18.65
CA GLY A 111 7.65 21.29 -17.28
C GLY A 111 9.04 20.81 -16.84
N PHE A 112 9.75 20.09 -17.71
CA PHE A 112 11.14 19.70 -17.46
C PHE A 112 12.02 20.93 -17.25
N ASP A 113 11.94 21.91 -18.15
CA ASP A 113 12.73 23.16 -18.08
C ASP A 113 12.45 23.94 -16.80
N ALA A 114 11.17 24.06 -16.41
CA ALA A 114 10.78 24.74 -15.18
C ALA A 114 11.37 24.06 -13.93
N LEU A 115 11.26 22.73 -13.85
CA LEU A 115 11.83 21.96 -12.73
C LEU A 115 13.35 22.03 -12.69
N PHE A 116 14.01 21.94 -13.85
CA PHE A 116 15.45 22.06 -13.94
C PHE A 116 15.94 23.39 -13.37
N LYS A 117 15.28 24.51 -13.72
CA LYS A 117 15.60 25.84 -13.21
C LYS A 117 15.46 25.95 -11.69
N VAL A 118 14.54 25.21 -11.08
CA VAL A 118 14.33 25.22 -9.62
C VAL A 118 15.47 24.53 -8.89
N ILE A 119 15.97 23.41 -9.40
CA ILE A 119 16.99 22.60 -8.69
C ILE A 119 18.42 22.85 -9.17
N ARG A 120 18.62 23.66 -10.21
CA ARG A 120 19.92 23.81 -10.90
C ARG A 120 21.09 24.11 -9.96
N ASP A 121 20.86 24.94 -8.96
CA ASP A 121 21.91 25.43 -8.05
C ASP A 121 22.25 24.41 -6.93
N GLU A 122 21.44 23.35 -6.79
CA GLU A 122 21.63 22.21 -5.86
C GLU A 122 22.28 20.98 -6.55
N LEU A 123 22.50 21.06 -7.86
CA LEU A 123 23.11 19.99 -8.65
C LEU A 123 24.63 20.12 -8.68
N SER A 124 25.33 18.99 -8.63
CA SER A 124 26.73 18.93 -9.04
C SER A 124 26.89 19.36 -10.51
N ALA A 125 28.10 19.75 -10.89
CA ALA A 125 28.40 20.15 -12.27
C ALA A 125 28.04 19.04 -13.28
N GLU A 126 28.31 17.78 -12.94
CA GLU A 126 28.00 16.62 -13.78
C GLU A 126 26.47 16.39 -13.89
N GLU A 127 25.73 16.41 -12.79
CA GLU A 127 24.26 16.28 -12.82
C GLU A 127 23.63 17.40 -13.66
N ASN A 128 24.14 18.63 -13.51
CA ASN A 128 23.67 19.81 -14.22
C ASN A 128 23.90 19.67 -15.74
N GLU A 129 25.10 19.30 -16.16
CA GLU A 129 25.44 19.06 -17.57
C GLU A 129 24.57 17.95 -18.18
N ASN A 130 24.36 16.85 -17.46
CA ASN A 130 23.55 15.72 -17.92
C ASN A 130 22.08 16.10 -18.13
N LEU A 131 21.49 16.82 -17.16
CA LEU A 131 20.09 17.27 -17.26
C LEU A 131 19.91 18.37 -18.31
N GLN A 132 20.86 19.30 -18.43
CA GLN A 132 20.84 20.33 -19.46
C GLN A 132 20.95 19.73 -20.87
N SER A 133 21.82 18.73 -21.04
CA SER A 133 21.96 18.00 -22.31
C SER A 133 20.66 17.26 -22.66
N SER A 134 20.03 16.63 -21.67
CA SER A 134 18.73 15.96 -21.83
C SER A 134 17.63 16.93 -22.27
N LEU A 135 17.54 18.10 -21.62
CA LEU A 135 16.58 19.14 -21.99
C LEU A 135 16.84 19.68 -23.40
N SER A 136 18.10 19.94 -23.74
CA SER A 136 18.48 20.43 -25.07
C SER A 136 18.08 19.44 -26.15
N ASN A 137 18.31 18.14 -25.92
CA ASN A 137 17.88 17.08 -26.82
C ASN A 137 16.36 17.01 -26.97
N LEU A 138 15.60 17.15 -25.88
CA LEU A 138 14.14 17.20 -25.93
C LEU A 138 13.64 18.38 -26.78
N GLN A 139 14.18 19.58 -26.54
CA GLN A 139 13.79 20.80 -27.27
C GLN A 139 14.12 20.70 -28.76
N LEU A 140 15.30 20.19 -29.11
CA LEU A 140 15.69 19.97 -30.51
C LEU A 140 14.78 18.96 -31.21
N ASN A 141 14.45 17.85 -30.56
CA ASN A 141 13.53 16.87 -31.13
C ASN A 141 12.11 17.43 -31.26
N PHE A 142 11.66 18.22 -30.28
CA PHE A 142 10.34 18.85 -30.32
C PHE A 142 10.19 19.74 -31.56
N VAL A 143 11.14 20.65 -31.80
CA VAL A 143 11.13 21.55 -32.97
C VAL A 143 11.25 20.75 -34.29
N LYS A 144 12.07 19.70 -34.32
CA LYS A 144 12.20 18.85 -35.52
C LYS A 144 10.91 18.11 -35.86
N VAL A 145 10.17 17.65 -34.85
CA VAL A 145 8.94 16.87 -35.02
C VAL A 145 7.73 17.77 -35.29
N PHE A 146 7.70 18.96 -34.69
CA PHE A 146 6.61 19.93 -34.77
C PHE A 146 7.15 21.29 -35.27
N PRO A 147 7.39 21.43 -36.59
CA PRO A 147 7.90 22.67 -37.18
C PRO A 147 6.87 23.81 -37.16
#